data_AF-F2F7T3-F1
#
_entry.id   AF-F2F7T3-F1
#
_cell.length_a   1.000
_cell.length_b   1.000
_cell.length_c   1.000
_cell.angle_alpha   90.00
_cell.angle_beta   90.00
_cell.angle_gamma   90.00
#
_symmetry.space_group_name_H-M   'P 1'
#
loop_
_entity.id
_entity.type
_entity.pdbx_description
1 polymer ?
#
loop_
_entity_poly.entity_id
_entity_poly.type
_entity_poly.pdbx_seq_one_letter_code
_entity_poly.pdbx_strand_id
1 'polypeptide(L)'
;MTIEMKNDLLNLPSLQLKMDTIVFENIDTKPNWSKAFEQLDGLLHKVANNFNYFIAKNDGELPSSTTYWTLYMDIASKLLYFTGLAHANLIAEDDMDARAHVSKFYELSASCIPNAHTENNEELLSEIQKSIYQLSGEEVKLTVADNVEQCIKAFKKFAESYEK
;
A
#
# COMPACT_ATOMS: atom_id res chain seq x y z
N MET A 1 15.66 12.28 2.04
CA MET A 1 14.69 13.16 2.77
C MET A 1 13.95 12.36 3.84
N THR A 2 14.10 12.74 5.10
CA THR A 2 13.53 12.07 6.29
C THR A 2 12.02 12.23 6.35
N ILE A 3 11.24 11.18 6.68
CA ILE A 3 9.83 11.33 7.03
C ILE A 3 9.80 11.79 8.49
N GLU A 4 9.21 12.95 8.74
CA GLU A 4 9.16 13.50 10.09
C GLU A 4 8.11 12.73 10.92
N MET A 5 8.49 12.37 12.15
CA MET A 5 7.55 11.85 13.15
C MET A 5 7.20 12.96 14.12
N LYS A 6 5.93 13.01 14.53
CA LYS A 6 5.46 13.91 15.59
C LYS A 6 4.67 13.09 16.60
N ASN A 7 5.07 13.11 17.87
CA ASN A 7 4.48 12.30 18.94
C ASN A 7 4.42 10.80 18.59
N ASP A 8 5.51 10.26 18.02
CA ASP A 8 5.62 8.88 17.55
C ASP A 8 4.69 8.46 16.41
N LEU A 9 3.94 9.41 15.85
CA LEU A 9 3.09 9.21 14.67
C LEU A 9 3.80 9.73 13.41
N LEU A 10 3.63 9.02 12.29
CA LEU A 10 4.08 9.50 10.99
C LEU A 10 3.32 10.77 10.59
N ASN A 11 4.06 11.74 10.04
CA ASN A 11 3.48 12.89 9.34
C ASN A 11 2.86 12.42 8.01
N LEU A 12 1.57 12.05 8.06
CA LEU A 12 0.83 11.52 6.93
C LEU A 12 0.79 12.46 5.70
N PRO A 13 0.56 13.79 5.84
CA PRO A 13 0.67 14.71 4.70
C PRO A 13 2.03 14.68 4.01
N SER A 14 3.13 14.62 4.78
CA SER A 14 4.47 14.53 4.20
C SER A 14 4.76 13.18 3.55
N LEU A 15 4.20 12.09 4.07
CA LEU A 15 4.28 10.76 3.45
C LEU A 15 3.53 10.75 2.11
N GLN A 16 2.29 11.25 2.09
CA GLN A 16 1.47 11.32 0.88
C GLN A 16 2.15 12.17 -0.19
N LEU A 17 2.60 13.38 0.14
CA LEU A 17 3.30 14.26 -0.81
C LEU A 17 4.53 13.57 -1.44
N LYS A 18 5.28 12.79 -0.65
CA LYS A 18 6.42 12.03 -1.16
C LYS A 18 6.00 10.92 -2.11
N MET A 19 4.98 10.16 -1.75
CA MET A 19 4.42 9.13 -2.63
C MET A 19 3.97 9.75 -3.96
N ASP A 20 3.16 10.81 -3.90
CA ASP A 20 2.65 11.52 -5.08
C ASP A 20 3.79 12.07 -5.96
N THR A 21 4.85 12.60 -5.35
CA THR A 21 6.06 13.06 -6.07
C THR A 21 6.74 11.92 -6.80
N ILE A 22 6.90 10.75 -6.15
CA ILE A 22 7.54 9.58 -6.78
C ILE A 22 6.72 9.09 -7.96
N VAL A 23 5.40 8.97 -7.80
CA VAL A 23 4.46 8.56 -8.86
C VAL A 23 4.54 9.54 -10.02
N PHE A 24 4.43 10.84 -9.76
CA PHE A 24 4.50 11.85 -10.81
C PHE A 24 5.84 11.81 -11.57
N GLU A 25 6.97 11.78 -10.86
CA GLU A 25 8.30 11.85 -11.47
C GLU A 25 8.74 10.57 -12.18
N ASN A 26 8.36 9.40 -11.66
CA ASN A 26 8.93 8.11 -12.08
C ASN A 26 7.90 7.11 -12.62
N ILE A 27 6.60 7.44 -12.61
CA ILE A 27 5.53 6.63 -13.18
C ILE A 27 4.80 7.42 -14.28
N ASP A 28 4.28 8.61 -13.98
CA ASP A 28 3.37 9.32 -14.91
C ASP A 28 4.10 10.08 -16.03
N THR A 29 5.22 10.76 -15.71
CA THR A 29 5.88 11.67 -16.67
C THR A 29 6.92 10.97 -17.54
N LYS A 30 7.94 10.37 -16.91
CA LYS A 30 8.96 9.57 -17.59
C LYS A 30 9.18 8.29 -16.78
N PRO A 31 8.55 7.17 -17.17
CA PRO A 31 8.61 5.94 -16.40
C PRO A 31 10.06 5.50 -16.14
N ASN A 32 10.39 5.37 -14.87
CA ASN A 32 11.60 4.73 -14.37
C ASN A 32 11.18 3.78 -13.25
N TRP A 33 10.69 2.61 -13.66
CA TRP A 33 10.07 1.62 -12.79
C TRP A 33 11.00 1.13 -11.68
N SER A 34 12.30 0.99 -11.99
CA SER A 34 13.30 0.53 -11.01
C SER A 34 13.45 1.54 -9.87
N LYS A 35 13.59 2.82 -10.22
CA LYS A 35 13.67 3.91 -9.24
C LYS A 35 12.35 4.12 -8.50
N ALA A 36 11.21 3.99 -9.18
CA ALA A 36 9.90 4.07 -8.56
C ALA A 36 9.73 2.97 -7.49
N PHE A 37 10.05 1.71 -7.85
CA PHE A 37 9.96 0.57 -6.94
C PHE A 37 10.85 0.76 -5.72
N GLU A 38 12.15 1.06 -5.90
CA GLU A 38 13.09 1.28 -4.79
C GLU A 38 12.59 2.35 -3.81
N GLN A 39 12.07 3.47 -4.33
CA GLN A 39 11.62 4.58 -3.50
C GLN A 39 10.28 4.29 -2.80
N LEU A 40 9.34 3.65 -3.49
CA LEU A 40 8.03 3.30 -2.94
C LEU A 40 8.15 2.17 -1.90
N ASP A 41 8.94 1.14 -2.19
CA ASP A 41 9.28 0.06 -1.26
C ASP A 41 9.94 0.61 0.01
N GLY A 42 10.90 1.53 -0.14
CA GLY A 42 11.52 2.23 0.98
C GLY A 42 10.57 3.13 1.79
N LEU A 43 9.48 3.63 1.20
CA LEU A 43 8.39 4.28 1.95
C LEU A 43 7.51 3.25 2.65
N LEU A 44 7.17 2.16 1.97
CA LEU A 44 6.30 1.11 2.47
C LEU A 44 6.92 0.42 3.70
N HIS A 45 8.24 0.22 3.70
CA HIS A 45 8.97 -0.28 4.87
C HIS A 45 8.84 0.67 6.07
N LYS A 46 8.92 1.99 5.84
CA LYS A 46 8.76 2.95 6.94
C LYS A 46 7.34 2.95 7.51
N VAL A 47 6.34 2.77 6.65
CA VAL A 47 4.94 2.62 7.06
C VAL A 47 4.79 1.33 7.87
N ALA A 48 5.19 0.18 7.34
CA ALA A 48 5.12 -1.10 8.06
C ALA A 48 5.84 -1.06 9.42
N ASN A 49 7.07 -0.55 9.47
CA ASN A 49 7.85 -0.47 10.70
C ASN A 49 7.22 0.49 11.72
N ASN A 50 6.67 1.63 11.28
CA ASN A 50 5.97 2.53 12.18
C ASN A 50 4.70 1.90 12.74
N PHE A 51 3.95 1.16 11.91
CA PHE A 51 2.77 0.43 12.36
C PHE A 51 3.14 -0.62 13.41
N ASN A 52 4.15 -1.46 13.14
CA ASN A 52 4.60 -2.48 14.09
C ASN A 52 5.15 -1.85 15.38
N TYR A 53 5.89 -0.75 15.29
CA TYR A 53 6.32 0.01 16.46
C TYR A 53 5.14 0.50 17.31
N PHE A 54 4.08 1.02 16.68
CA PHE A 54 2.86 1.41 17.39
C PHE A 54 2.22 0.21 18.09
N ILE A 55 2.04 -0.92 17.40
CA ILE A 55 1.46 -2.14 17.99
C ILE A 55 2.28 -2.63 19.18
N ALA A 56 3.61 -2.69 19.04
CA ALA A 56 4.51 -3.13 20.10
C ALA A 56 4.47 -2.22 21.32
N LYS A 57 4.37 -0.90 21.12
CA LYS A 57 4.26 0.09 22.19
C LYS A 57 2.94 0.02 22.97
N ASN A 58 1.89 -0.50 22.35
CA ASN A 58 0.55 -0.66 22.93
C ASN A 58 0.24 -2.14 23.24
N ASP A 59 1.24 -2.92 23.66
CA ASP A 59 1.06 -4.31 24.11
C ASP A 59 0.33 -5.24 23.11
N GLY A 60 0.48 -4.98 21.81
CA GLY A 60 -0.14 -5.76 20.75
C GLY A 60 -1.55 -5.30 20.35
N GLU A 61 -2.09 -4.27 21.00
CA GLU A 61 -3.42 -3.72 20.71
C GLU A 61 -3.46 -3.03 19.35
N LEU A 62 -4.52 -3.28 18.60
CA LEU A 62 -4.77 -2.60 17.34
C LEU A 62 -5.23 -1.16 17.60
N PRO A 63 -4.81 -0.20 16.77
CA PRO A 63 -5.30 1.16 16.89
C PRO A 63 -6.82 1.23 16.71
N SER A 64 -7.44 2.15 17.44
CA SER A 64 -8.86 2.48 17.26
C SER A 64 -9.10 3.23 15.96
N SER A 65 -10.32 3.10 15.42
CA SER A 65 -10.80 3.84 14.25
C SER A 65 -10.88 5.34 14.53
N THR A 66 -9.76 6.02 14.33
CA THR A 66 -9.64 7.48 14.38
C THR A 66 -9.36 8.02 12.98
N THR A 67 -9.61 9.32 12.76
CA THR A 67 -9.27 10.00 11.50
C THR A 67 -7.81 9.79 11.10
N TYR A 68 -6.89 9.75 12.06
CA TYR A 68 -5.48 9.48 11.78
C TYR A 68 -5.30 8.11 11.13
N TRP A 69 -5.87 7.05 11.70
CA TRP A 69 -5.72 5.69 11.18
C TRP A 69 -6.51 5.45 9.90
N THR A 70 -7.63 6.14 9.69
CA THR A 70 -8.30 6.16 8.38
C THR A 70 -7.39 6.72 7.30
N LEU A 71 -6.77 7.88 7.53
CA LEU A 71 -5.82 8.48 6.58
C LEU A 71 -4.56 7.62 6.40
N TYR A 72 -4.09 6.99 7.47
CA TYR A 72 -2.97 6.07 7.43
C TYR A 72 -3.26 4.91 6.48
N MET A 73 -4.43 4.27 6.62
CA MET A 73 -4.83 3.14 5.78
C MET A 73 -5.07 3.56 4.33
N ASP A 74 -5.65 4.74 4.09
CA ASP A 74 -5.79 5.30 2.74
C ASP A 74 -4.42 5.42 2.04
N ILE A 75 -3.44 6.05 2.71
CA ILE A 75 -2.09 6.19 2.15
C ILE A 75 -1.40 4.83 2.00
N ALA A 76 -1.54 3.93 2.98
CA ALA A 76 -0.96 2.59 2.91
C ALA A 76 -1.53 1.79 1.73
N SER A 77 -2.84 1.88 1.47
CA SER A 77 -3.48 1.21 0.34
C SER A 77 -2.92 1.68 -1.01
N LYS A 78 -2.78 2.99 -1.20
CA LYS A 78 -2.19 3.59 -2.42
C LYS A 78 -0.73 3.22 -2.57
N LEU A 79 0.02 3.23 -1.46
CA LEU A 79 1.43 2.88 -1.45
C LEU A 79 1.65 1.40 -1.84
N LEU A 80 0.82 0.49 -1.31
CA LEU A 80 0.81 -0.92 -1.72
C LEU A 80 0.53 -1.06 -3.22
N TYR A 81 -0.48 -0.36 -3.74
CA TYR A 81 -0.82 -0.38 -5.16
C TYR A 81 0.34 0.09 -6.04
N PHE A 82 0.88 1.29 -5.78
CA PHE A 82 1.96 1.84 -6.60
C PHE A 82 3.25 1.03 -6.49
N THR A 83 3.55 0.46 -5.32
CA THR A 83 4.69 -0.46 -5.15
C THR A 83 4.50 -1.71 -6.02
N GLY A 84 3.31 -2.33 -5.97
CA GLY A 84 2.95 -3.44 -6.83
C GLY A 84 3.04 -3.08 -8.31
N LEU A 85 2.52 -1.93 -8.73
CA LEU A 85 2.58 -1.44 -10.11
C LEU A 85 4.02 -1.26 -10.60
N ALA A 86 4.88 -0.65 -9.78
CA ALA A 86 6.28 -0.48 -10.14
C ALA A 86 6.99 -1.83 -10.27
N HIS A 87 6.71 -2.77 -9.37
CA HIS A 87 7.29 -4.11 -9.41
C HIS A 87 6.79 -4.92 -10.62
N ALA A 88 5.50 -4.84 -10.95
CA ALA A 88 4.89 -5.52 -12.11
C ALA A 88 5.61 -5.17 -13.44
N ASN A 89 6.13 -3.95 -13.55
CA ASN A 89 6.84 -3.46 -14.73
C ASN A 89 8.33 -3.83 -14.75
N LEU A 90 8.85 -4.50 -13.71
CA LEU A 90 10.24 -4.93 -13.60
C LEU A 90 10.42 -6.44 -13.74
N ILE A 91 9.38 -7.21 -13.44
CA ILE A 91 9.43 -8.66 -13.43
C ILE A 91 9.29 -9.23 -14.84
N ALA A 92 9.91 -10.39 -15.07
CA ALA A 92 9.76 -11.11 -16.33
C ALA A 92 8.38 -11.76 -16.43
N GLU A 93 7.85 -11.92 -17.64
CA GLU A 93 6.53 -12.50 -17.84
C GLU A 93 6.43 -13.96 -17.36
N ASP A 94 7.53 -14.69 -17.37
CA ASP A 94 7.62 -16.11 -16.96
C ASP A 94 7.96 -16.29 -15.47
N ASP A 95 8.23 -15.22 -14.73
CA ASP A 95 8.52 -15.28 -13.29
C ASP A 95 7.22 -15.35 -12.47
N MET A 96 6.68 -16.57 -12.36
CA MET A 96 5.42 -16.84 -11.67
C MET A 96 5.45 -16.47 -10.18
N ASP A 97 6.59 -16.64 -9.51
CA ASP A 97 6.74 -16.33 -8.08
C ASP A 97 6.70 -14.81 -7.86
N ALA A 98 7.41 -14.05 -8.69
CA ALA A 98 7.38 -12.60 -8.62
C ALA A 98 5.99 -12.04 -8.98
N ARG A 99 5.30 -12.61 -9.98
CA ARG A 99 3.91 -12.25 -10.31
C ARG A 99 2.96 -12.53 -9.15
N ALA A 100 3.07 -13.69 -8.49
CA ALA A 100 2.26 -14.00 -7.32
C ALA A 100 2.49 -13.00 -6.19
N HIS A 101 3.74 -12.57 -5.98
CA HIS A 101 4.09 -11.55 -5.00
C HIS A 101 3.49 -10.18 -5.34
N VAL A 102 3.53 -9.77 -6.60
CA VAL A 102 2.89 -8.53 -7.07
C VAL A 102 1.36 -8.59 -6.91
N SER A 103 0.73 -9.70 -7.25
CA SER A 103 -0.71 -9.90 -7.01
C SER A 103 -1.06 -9.73 -5.52
N LYS A 104 -0.18 -10.16 -4.62
CA LYS A 104 -0.38 -9.96 -3.18
C LYS A 104 -0.39 -8.49 -2.78
N PHE A 105 0.46 -7.65 -3.37
CA PHE A 105 0.40 -6.20 -3.15
C PHE A 105 -0.93 -5.60 -3.57
N TYR A 106 -1.48 -6.03 -4.72
CA TYR A 106 -2.77 -5.57 -5.21
C TYR A 106 -3.94 -6.01 -4.32
N GLU A 107 -3.98 -7.28 -3.92
CA GLU A 107 -4.99 -7.80 -3.00
C GLU A 107 -4.95 -7.08 -1.64
N LEU A 108 -3.75 -6.84 -1.12
CA LEU A 108 -3.56 -6.13 0.14
C LEU A 108 -3.95 -4.66 0.03
N SER A 109 -3.62 -4.03 -1.09
CA SER A 109 -4.07 -2.67 -1.39
C SER A 109 -5.59 -2.59 -1.29
N ALA A 110 -6.32 -3.44 -2.01
CA ALA A 110 -7.79 -3.49 -1.97
C ALA A 110 -8.33 -3.75 -0.55
N SER A 111 -7.68 -4.65 0.19
CA SER A 111 -8.05 -4.97 1.57
C SER A 111 -7.79 -3.83 2.57
N CYS A 112 -6.96 -2.85 2.19
CA CYS A 112 -6.58 -1.71 3.05
C CYS A 112 -7.32 -0.42 2.70
N ILE A 113 -8.15 -0.38 1.64
CA ILE A 113 -8.92 0.82 1.26
C ILE A 113 -10.03 1.06 2.29
N PRO A 114 -9.96 2.16 3.08
CA PRO A 114 -11.01 2.48 4.03
C PRO A 114 -12.23 3.08 3.30
N ASN A 115 -13.44 2.60 3.59
CA ASN A 115 -14.67 3.05 2.93
C ASN A 115 -14.63 2.84 1.40
N ALA A 116 -14.41 1.59 0.98
CA ALA A 116 -14.28 1.17 -0.42
C ALA A 116 -15.40 1.63 -1.36
N HIS A 117 -16.60 1.94 -0.84
CA HIS A 117 -17.79 2.34 -1.59
C HIS A 117 -17.88 3.85 -1.89
N THR A 118 -16.80 4.61 -1.68
CA THR A 118 -16.76 6.03 -2.10
C THR A 118 -16.22 6.14 -3.51
N GLU A 119 -16.68 7.11 -4.30
CA GLU A 119 -16.32 7.27 -5.72
C GLU A 119 -14.80 7.24 -5.98
N ASN A 120 -14.01 7.94 -5.17
CA ASN A 120 -12.55 7.94 -5.28
C ASN A 120 -11.91 6.55 -5.03
N ASN A 121 -12.53 5.74 -4.18
CA ASN A 121 -12.05 4.41 -3.86
C ASN A 121 -12.51 3.35 -4.87
N GLU A 122 -13.64 3.59 -5.54
CA GLU A 122 -14.10 2.76 -6.68
C GLU A 122 -13.13 2.85 -7.86
N GLU A 123 -12.58 4.04 -8.14
CA GLU A 123 -11.56 4.21 -9.19
C GLU A 123 -10.30 3.40 -8.87
N LEU A 124 -9.78 3.49 -7.64
CA LEU A 124 -8.61 2.72 -7.22
C LEU A 124 -8.88 1.20 -7.29
N LEU A 125 -10.06 0.74 -6.85
CA LEU A 125 -10.43 -0.67 -6.96
C LEU A 125 -10.49 -1.17 -8.40
N SER A 126 -11.04 -0.35 -9.30
CA SER A 126 -11.08 -0.67 -10.73
C SER A 126 -9.68 -0.83 -11.31
N GLU A 127 -8.76 0.10 -11.00
CA GLU A 127 -7.37 0.01 -11.46
C GLU A 127 -6.61 -1.17 -10.83
N ILE A 128 -6.87 -1.51 -9.56
CA ILE A 128 -6.32 -2.72 -8.94
C ILE A 128 -6.79 -3.97 -9.68
N GLN A 129 -8.09 -4.09 -9.96
CA GLN A 129 -8.64 -5.27 -10.61
C GLN A 129 -8.12 -5.43 -12.04
N LYS A 130 -8.00 -4.33 -12.77
CA LYS A 130 -7.37 -4.28 -14.10
C LYS A 130 -5.89 -4.66 -14.04
N SER A 131 -5.15 -4.22 -13.03
CA SER A 131 -3.74 -4.57 -12.85
C SER A 131 -3.56 -6.06 -12.57
N ILE A 132 -4.41 -6.66 -11.73
CA ILE A 132 -4.42 -8.11 -11.50
C ILE A 132 -4.74 -8.88 -12.78
N TYR A 133 -5.72 -8.43 -13.55
CA TYR A 133 -6.08 -9.06 -14.82
C TYR A 133 -4.92 -8.99 -15.83
N GLN A 134 -4.24 -7.84 -15.95
CA GLN A 134 -3.05 -7.72 -16.79
C GLN A 134 -1.91 -8.63 -16.33
N LEU A 135 -1.79 -8.83 -15.02
CA LEU A 135 -0.75 -9.65 -14.41
C LEU A 135 -1.06 -11.16 -14.39
N SER A 136 -2.30 -11.61 -14.49
CA SER A 136 -2.64 -13.03 -14.38
C SER A 136 -3.45 -13.57 -15.55
N GLY A 137 -4.10 -12.70 -16.32
CA GLY A 137 -5.12 -13.06 -17.30
C GLY A 137 -6.46 -13.47 -16.68
N GLU A 138 -6.59 -13.41 -15.35
CA GLU A 138 -7.78 -13.86 -14.62
C GLU A 138 -8.42 -12.71 -13.84
N GLU A 139 -9.75 -12.69 -13.82
CA GLU A 139 -10.49 -11.82 -12.90
C GLU A 139 -10.45 -12.42 -11.50
N VAL A 140 -10.02 -11.62 -10.52
CA VAL A 140 -10.00 -12.01 -9.12
C VAL A 140 -11.09 -11.24 -8.38
N LYS A 141 -11.84 -11.95 -7.54
CA LYS A 141 -12.78 -11.33 -6.61
C LYS A 141 -11.98 -10.68 -5.47
N LEU A 142 -11.84 -9.36 -5.54
CA LEU A 142 -11.17 -8.59 -4.49
C LEU A 142 -11.94 -8.67 -3.17
N THR A 143 -11.20 -8.86 -2.09
CA THR A 143 -11.72 -8.65 -0.74
C THR A 143 -11.47 -7.19 -0.38
N VAL A 144 -12.53 -6.47 -0.04
CA VAL A 144 -12.48 -5.08 0.38
C VAL A 144 -12.90 -4.98 1.85
N ALA A 145 -12.36 -4.00 2.55
CA ALA A 145 -12.72 -3.74 3.92
C ALA A 145 -14.00 -2.89 4.03
N ASP A 146 -14.92 -3.31 4.89
CA ASP A 146 -16.15 -2.55 5.18
C ASP A 146 -15.89 -1.33 6.07
N ASN A 147 -14.79 -1.36 6.84
CA ASN A 147 -14.40 -0.32 7.80
C ASN A 147 -12.88 -0.34 8.03
N VAL A 148 -12.38 0.72 8.68
CA VAL A 148 -10.94 0.87 8.92
C VAL A 148 -10.38 -0.19 9.86
N GLU A 149 -11.17 -0.75 10.79
CA GLU A 149 -10.70 -1.83 11.66
C GLU A 149 -10.36 -3.10 10.86
N GLN A 150 -11.12 -3.39 9.81
CA GLN A 150 -10.78 -4.47 8.88
C GLN A 150 -9.51 -4.14 8.08
N CYS A 151 -9.33 -2.89 7.61
CA CYS A 151 -8.09 -2.45 6.96
C CYS A 151 -6.89 -2.65 7.88
N ILE A 152 -6.97 -2.18 9.13
CA ILE A 152 -5.92 -2.29 10.14
C ILE A 152 -5.55 -3.76 10.39
N LYS A 153 -6.55 -4.66 10.45
CA LYS A 153 -6.31 -6.10 10.59
C LYS A 153 -5.62 -6.72 9.37
N ALA A 154 -6.01 -6.31 8.16
CA ALA A 154 -5.37 -6.76 6.93
C ALA A 154 -3.92 -6.27 6.86
N PHE A 155 -3.71 -4.98 7.15
CA PHE A 155 -2.40 -4.35 7.13
C PHE A 155 -1.46 -4.93 8.19
N LYS A 156 -1.95 -5.27 9.39
CA LYS A 156 -1.13 -5.92 10.43
C LYS A 156 -0.46 -7.20 9.90
N LYS A 157 -1.22 -8.08 9.24
CA LYS A 157 -0.67 -9.34 8.70
C LYS A 157 0.44 -9.08 7.68
N PHE A 158 0.26 -8.06 6.85
CA PHE A 158 1.28 -7.63 5.90
C PHE A 158 2.52 -7.09 6.63
N ALA A 159 2.33 -6.12 7.53
CA ALA A 159 3.41 -5.43 8.22
C ALA A 159 4.29 -6.40 9.03
N GLU A 160 3.71 -7.41 9.68
CA GLU A 160 4.45 -8.46 10.40
C GLU A 160 5.37 -9.29 9.48
N SER A 161 4.99 -9.46 8.21
CA SER A 161 5.75 -10.24 7.22
C SER A 161 6.77 -9.41 6.43
N TYR A 162 6.55 -8.10 6.36
CA TYR A 162 7.30 -7.17 5.51
C TYR A 162 8.49 -6.53 6.25
N GLU A 163 8.57 -6.65 7.57
CA GLU A 163 9.70 -6.19 8.40
C GLU A 163 10.97 -7.07 8.32
N LYS A 164 10.95 -8.16 7.53
CA LYS A 164 12.02 -9.16 7.47
C LYS A 164 12.87 -9.08 6.22
#